data_AF-A0A0T9LR91-F1
#
_entry.id   AF-A0A0T9LR91-F1
#
_cell.length_a   1.000
_cell.length_b   1.000
_cell.length_c   1.000
_cell.angle_alpha   90.00
_cell.angle_beta   90.00
_cell.angle_gamma   90.00
#
_symmetry.space_group_name_H-M   'P 1'
#
loop_
_entity.id
_entity.type
_entity.pdbx_description
1 polymer ?
#
loop_
_entity_poly.entity_id
_entity_poly.type
_entity_poly.pdbx_seq_one_letter_code
_entity_poly.pdbx_strand_id
1 'polypeptide(L)'
;MSATDYHHGVRVIEISEGTRPIRTVSTAVVGMVCTSDDADATLFPLNTPVLLTDVLAASGKAGATGTLAHSLDAISDQTKPLTVVVRVAQGETEAETTAFATARTLGLRAKIDNDTGWHKSLSNVGVNGVTGISADVFWDLQNSATDANLLNSKDVTTLIRKDGYRFWGSRSCSHDPLFAFENYTRTAQVLADTMAEAHMWANDKPLTPSLAKDIIEGIRAKMRELKSLGYLINGDCWYDDNVNDKNPLKAGRLFIDYDYTPVPPLEDLPLRQRITDRHLADFAAAVNS
;
A
#
# COMPACT_ATOMS: atom_id res chain seq x y z
N MET A 1 -5.72 -5.62 -47.79
CA MET A 1 -4.65 -4.92 -48.53
C MET A 1 -5.31 -3.91 -49.45
N SER A 2 -5.34 -2.64 -49.05
CA SER A 2 -5.73 -1.54 -49.92
C SER A 2 -4.52 -1.14 -50.77
N ALA A 3 -4.72 -0.93 -52.06
CA ALA A 3 -3.67 -0.59 -53.02
C ALA A 3 -2.90 0.65 -52.57
N THR A 4 -1.58 0.52 -52.46
CA THR A 4 -0.66 1.65 -52.23
C THR A 4 -0.38 2.30 -53.58
N ASP A 5 -1.00 3.46 -53.83
CA ASP A 5 -0.66 4.31 -54.96
C ASP A 5 0.82 4.74 -54.90
N TYR A 6 1.48 4.76 -56.06
CA TYR A 6 2.87 5.16 -56.22
C TYR A 6 3.10 6.59 -55.72
N HIS A 7 4.08 6.78 -54.82
CA HIS A 7 4.43 8.09 -54.24
C HIS A 7 5.93 8.37 -54.38
N HIS A 8 6.28 9.55 -54.88
CA HIS A 8 7.65 10.08 -54.92
C HIS A 8 7.71 11.35 -54.05
N GLY A 9 8.28 11.25 -52.85
CA GLY A 9 8.37 12.33 -51.87
C GLY A 9 8.53 11.81 -50.44
N VAL A 10 8.76 12.72 -49.48
CA VAL A 10 8.80 12.39 -48.04
C VAL A 10 7.39 12.50 -47.48
N ARG A 11 6.87 11.42 -46.89
CA ARG A 11 5.60 11.42 -46.15
C ARG A 11 5.90 11.21 -44.67
N VAL A 12 5.28 12.02 -43.82
CA VAL A 12 5.17 11.74 -42.39
C VAL A 12 3.87 10.96 -42.21
N ILE A 13 3.99 9.72 -41.77
CA ILE A 13 2.87 8.92 -41.29
C ILE A 13 2.95 8.99 -39.77
N GLU A 14 1.93 9.58 -39.15
CA GLU A 14 1.82 9.59 -37.70
C GLU A 14 1.36 8.21 -37.24
N ILE A 15 2.30 7.45 -36.65
CA ILE A 15 2.02 6.13 -36.08
C ILE A 15 1.59 6.38 -34.63
N SER A 16 0.29 6.30 -34.36
CA SER A 16 -0.27 6.36 -33.00
C SER A 16 -0.27 4.99 -32.31
N GLU A 17 0.82 4.25 -32.41
CA GLU A 17 1.05 2.97 -31.72
C GLU A 17 1.96 3.21 -30.52
N GLY A 18 1.45 3.96 -29.53
CA GLY A 18 2.11 4.11 -28.24
C GLY A 18 1.49 3.15 -27.24
N THR A 19 2.32 2.46 -26.44
CA THR A 19 1.85 1.76 -25.24
C THR A 19 1.11 2.74 -24.36
N ARG A 20 -0.16 2.45 -24.06
CA ARG A 20 -0.99 3.33 -23.22
C ARG A 20 -0.44 3.33 -21.79
N PRO A 21 -0.23 4.48 -21.15
CA PRO A 21 0.31 4.52 -19.81
C PRO A 21 -0.70 3.93 -18.81
N ILE A 22 -0.25 2.92 -18.07
CA ILE A 22 -1.01 2.31 -16.98
C ILE A 22 -0.94 3.23 -15.76
N ARG A 23 -2.10 3.69 -15.29
CA ARG A 23 -2.20 4.48 -14.06
C ARG A 23 -2.32 3.52 -12.88
N THR A 24 -1.52 3.77 -11.84
CA THR A 24 -1.67 3.05 -10.57
C THR A 24 -2.99 3.47 -9.92
N VAL A 25 -3.72 2.52 -9.35
CA VAL A 25 -4.95 2.80 -8.58
C VAL A 25 -4.66 3.65 -7.34
N SER A 26 -5.67 4.39 -6.86
CA SER A 26 -5.56 5.14 -5.61
C SER A 26 -5.42 4.17 -4.43
N THR A 27 -4.35 4.32 -3.66
CA THR A 27 -4.05 3.42 -2.53
C THR A 27 -4.56 3.93 -1.18
N ALA A 28 -5.07 5.17 -1.14
CA ALA A 28 -5.43 5.93 0.06
C ALA A 28 -6.95 6.22 0.14
N VAL A 29 -7.80 5.21 -0.08
CA VAL A 29 -9.23 5.28 0.25
C VAL A 29 -9.47 4.52 1.56
N VAL A 30 -10.01 5.18 2.57
CA VAL A 30 -10.29 4.57 3.88
C VAL A 30 -11.75 4.16 3.94
N GLY A 31 -12.04 2.89 4.19
CA GLY A 31 -13.37 2.43 4.56
C GLY A 31 -13.49 2.32 6.07
N MET A 32 -14.55 2.88 6.66
CA MET A 32 -14.82 2.73 8.09
C MET A 32 -16.30 2.52 8.38
N VAL A 33 -16.57 1.61 9.31
CA VAL A 33 -17.89 1.40 9.91
C VAL A 33 -17.83 1.92 11.33
N CYS A 34 -18.81 2.74 11.70
CA CYS A 34 -18.78 3.47 12.96
C CYS A 34 -20.17 3.64 13.55
N THR A 35 -20.21 3.84 14.86
CA THR A 35 -21.42 4.17 15.60
C THR A 35 -21.44 5.66 15.88
N SER A 36 -22.64 6.24 15.89
CA SER A 36 -22.91 7.57 16.47
C SER A 36 -24.41 7.76 16.40
N ASP A 37 -25.04 8.00 17.54
CA ASP A 37 -26.49 8.16 17.57
C ASP A 37 -26.91 9.62 17.28
N ASP A 38 -26.01 10.57 17.52
CA ASP A 38 -26.24 12.02 17.40
C ASP A 38 -25.60 12.67 16.17
N ALA A 39 -24.96 11.90 15.28
CA ALA A 39 -24.50 12.38 13.98
C ALA A 39 -25.64 12.96 13.13
N ASP A 40 -25.34 13.97 12.31
CA ASP A 40 -26.26 14.53 11.32
C ASP A 40 -26.77 13.41 10.40
N ALA A 41 -28.03 13.01 10.55
CA ALA A 41 -28.61 11.89 9.82
C ALA A 41 -28.73 12.14 8.30
N THR A 42 -28.62 13.40 7.86
CA THR A 42 -28.61 13.76 6.44
C THR A 42 -27.24 13.53 5.84
N LEU A 43 -26.17 13.92 6.55
CA LEU A 43 -24.81 13.67 6.09
C LEU A 43 -24.39 12.22 6.32
N PHE A 44 -24.83 11.60 7.42
CA PHE A 44 -24.51 10.23 7.83
C PHE A 44 -25.80 9.41 8.00
N PRO A 45 -26.53 9.06 6.93
CA PRO A 45 -27.65 8.16 7.02
C PRO A 45 -27.24 6.78 7.56
N LEU A 46 -28.11 6.17 8.37
CA LEU A 46 -27.86 4.85 8.95
C LEU A 46 -27.76 3.78 7.85
N ASN A 47 -26.81 2.86 7.99
CA ASN A 47 -26.54 1.73 7.09
C ASN A 47 -26.33 2.13 5.61
N THR A 48 -25.92 3.38 5.37
CA THR A 48 -25.73 3.92 4.02
C THR A 48 -24.29 4.43 3.88
N PRO A 49 -23.53 3.99 2.86
CA PRO A 49 -22.18 4.46 2.65
C PRO A 49 -22.16 5.91 2.16
N VAL A 50 -21.30 6.72 2.77
CA VAL A 50 -21.09 8.13 2.45
C VAL A 50 -19.63 8.37 2.13
N LEU A 51 -19.35 8.94 0.96
CA LEU A 51 -18.00 9.36 0.60
C LEU A 51 -17.71 10.75 1.18
N LEU A 52 -16.66 10.83 1.99
CA LEU A 52 -16.09 12.05 2.52
C LEU A 52 -14.85 12.43 1.72
N THR A 53 -14.87 13.61 1.13
CA THR A 53 -13.72 14.21 0.44
C THR A 53 -12.91 15.14 1.35
N ASP A 54 -13.49 15.56 2.48
CA ASP A 54 -12.82 16.28 3.55
C ASP A 54 -13.30 15.73 4.91
N VAL A 55 -12.45 14.90 5.52
CA VAL A 55 -12.72 14.24 6.80
C VAL A 55 -12.85 15.24 7.96
N LEU A 56 -12.11 16.35 7.92
CA LEU A 56 -12.13 17.36 8.99
C LEU A 56 -13.43 18.16 8.95
N ALA A 57 -13.86 18.55 7.74
CA ALA A 57 -15.14 19.23 7.58
C ALA A 57 -16.32 18.33 7.98
N ALA A 58 -16.21 17.03 7.67
CA ALA A 58 -17.22 16.03 8.01
C ALA A 58 -17.29 15.72 9.51
N SER A 59 -16.16 15.78 10.25
CA SER A 59 -16.15 15.50 11.69
C SER A 59 -16.98 16.51 12.49
N GLY A 60 -17.12 17.76 12.02
CA GLY A 60 -18.02 18.75 12.62
C GLY A 60 -19.52 18.37 12.60
N LYS A 61 -19.91 17.35 11.83
CA LYS A 61 -21.28 16.82 11.74
C LYS A 61 -21.41 15.38 12.21
N ALA A 62 -20.33 14.82 12.75
CA ALA A 62 -20.21 13.43 13.16
C ALA A 62 -20.85 13.13 14.52
N GLY A 63 -21.42 14.13 15.19
CA GLY A 63 -21.95 14.00 16.54
C GLY A 63 -20.85 13.99 17.60
N ALA A 64 -21.22 13.72 18.84
CA ALA A 64 -20.32 13.56 19.99
C ALA A 64 -20.40 12.15 20.60
N THR A 65 -21.42 11.36 20.27
CA THR A 65 -21.56 9.98 20.77
C THR A 65 -20.99 8.95 19.79
N GLY A 66 -20.69 7.76 20.31
CA GLY A 66 -20.15 6.65 19.53
C GLY A 66 -18.71 6.87 19.07
N THR A 67 -18.36 6.29 17.93
CA THR A 67 -16.98 6.19 17.42
C THR A 67 -16.70 7.05 16.20
N LEU A 68 -17.74 7.57 15.51
CA LEU A 68 -17.62 8.27 14.23
C LEU A 68 -16.76 9.55 14.34
N ALA A 69 -17.11 10.48 15.24
CA ALA A 69 -16.39 11.74 15.37
C ALA A 69 -14.92 11.55 15.73
N HIS A 70 -14.64 10.74 16.76
CA HIS A 70 -13.28 10.48 17.22
C HIS A 70 -12.42 9.77 16.17
N SER A 71 -13.03 8.89 15.37
CA SER A 71 -12.32 8.20 14.29
C SER A 71 -12.00 9.13 13.13
N LEU A 72 -12.93 10.01 12.74
CA LEU A 72 -12.68 11.02 11.71
C LEU A 72 -11.63 12.04 12.14
N ASP A 73 -11.68 12.49 13.39
CA ASP A 73 -10.65 13.37 13.95
C ASP A 73 -9.29 12.68 13.98
N ALA A 74 -9.23 11.41 14.43
CA ALA A 74 -7.99 10.63 14.45
C ALA A 74 -7.40 10.40 13.05
N ILE A 75 -8.24 10.22 12.03
CA ILE A 75 -7.81 10.12 10.62
C ILE A 75 -7.28 11.48 10.15
N SER A 76 -8.05 12.55 10.39
CA SER A 76 -7.73 13.94 10.03
C SER A 76 -6.40 14.42 10.61
N ASP A 77 -6.08 14.01 11.85
CA ASP A 77 -4.81 14.30 12.51
C ASP A 77 -3.59 13.70 11.77
N GLN A 78 -3.80 12.64 10.99
CA GLN A 78 -2.74 12.02 10.18
C GLN A 78 -2.72 12.56 8.75
N THR A 79 -3.86 12.54 8.05
CA THR A 79 -4.01 12.99 6.67
C THR A 79 -5.48 13.24 6.31
N LYS A 80 -5.75 13.69 5.08
CA LYS A 80 -7.11 13.92 4.55
C LYS A 80 -7.42 12.97 3.38
N PRO A 81 -7.64 11.67 3.63
CA PRO A 81 -7.91 10.73 2.55
C PRO A 81 -9.38 10.79 2.15
N LEU A 82 -9.67 10.30 0.94
CA LEU A 82 -11.05 9.94 0.60
C LEU A 82 -11.51 8.85 1.56
N THR A 83 -12.59 9.09 2.28
CA THR A 83 -13.06 8.18 3.33
C THR A 83 -14.51 7.79 3.07
N VAL A 84 -14.78 6.50 2.94
CA VAL A 84 -16.14 5.96 2.89
C VAL A 84 -16.55 5.57 4.30
N VAL A 85 -17.58 6.24 4.80
CA VAL A 85 -18.14 6.02 6.14
C VAL A 85 -19.49 5.30 6.02
N VAL A 86 -19.67 4.23 6.79
CA VAL A 86 -20.98 3.61 7.01
C VAL A 86 -21.33 3.73 8.49
N ARG A 87 -22.34 4.53 8.81
CA ARG A 87 -22.82 4.67 10.20
C ARG A 87 -23.80 3.53 10.52
N VAL A 88 -23.55 2.82 11.62
CA VAL A 88 -24.42 1.74 12.15
C VAL A 88 -24.92 2.10 13.55
N ALA A 89 -25.95 1.40 14.02
CA ALA A 89 -26.53 1.65 15.34
C ALA A 89 -25.56 1.28 16.46
N GLN A 90 -25.56 2.04 17.55
CA GLN A 90 -24.69 1.80 18.72
C GLN A 90 -25.14 0.56 19.54
N GLY A 91 -24.17 -0.19 20.08
CA GLY A 91 -24.40 -1.29 21.03
C GLY A 91 -24.47 -0.80 22.50
N GLU A 92 -24.80 -1.67 23.45
CA GLU A 92 -25.20 -1.27 24.81
C GLU A 92 -24.10 -0.76 25.79
N THR A 93 -22.79 -0.73 25.46
CA THR A 93 -21.73 -0.47 26.48
C THR A 93 -20.66 0.57 26.12
N GLU A 94 -20.22 1.36 27.12
CA GLU A 94 -19.26 2.50 27.06
C GLU A 94 -17.75 2.16 26.97
N ALA A 95 -17.32 0.89 26.95
CA ALA A 95 -15.90 0.54 26.79
C ALA A 95 -15.32 0.90 25.38
N GLU A 96 -16.12 1.58 24.56
CA GLU A 96 -15.93 1.90 23.14
C GLU A 96 -15.42 3.34 22.88
N THR A 97 -15.20 4.16 23.92
CA THR A 97 -14.96 5.62 23.80
C THR A 97 -13.47 6.03 23.85
N THR A 98 -12.55 5.16 23.43
CA THR A 98 -11.13 5.52 23.24
C THR A 98 -10.85 5.60 21.74
N ALA A 99 -10.15 6.63 21.26
CA ALA A 99 -9.75 6.67 19.84
C ALA A 99 -8.91 5.42 19.51
N PHE A 100 -9.52 4.47 18.81
CA PHE A 100 -8.92 3.15 18.63
C PHE A 100 -7.60 3.24 17.87
N ALA A 101 -6.60 2.48 18.32
CA ALA A 101 -5.32 2.37 17.63
C ALA A 101 -5.52 1.97 16.16
N THR A 102 -6.55 1.17 15.86
CA THR A 102 -6.93 0.80 14.49
C THR A 102 -7.33 2.00 13.63
N ALA A 103 -8.17 2.91 14.13
CA ALA A 103 -8.56 4.13 13.40
C ALA A 103 -7.35 5.03 13.10
N ARG A 104 -6.46 5.20 14.09
CA ARG A 104 -5.18 5.92 13.91
C ARG A 104 -4.27 5.22 12.90
N THR A 105 -4.25 3.89 12.91
CA THR A 105 -3.49 3.09 11.93
C THR A 105 -4.00 3.33 10.51
N LEU A 106 -5.33 3.38 10.31
CA LEU A 106 -5.92 3.63 8.98
C LEU A 106 -5.57 5.02 8.44
N GLY A 107 -5.70 6.06 9.27
CA GLY A 107 -5.30 7.42 8.89
C GLY A 107 -3.81 7.51 8.59
N LEU A 108 -2.97 6.88 9.42
CA LEU A 108 -1.53 6.86 9.20
C LEU A 108 -1.14 6.08 7.94
N ARG A 109 -1.84 4.98 7.65
CA ARG A 109 -1.63 4.19 6.43
C ARG A 109 -1.87 5.03 5.18
N ALA A 110 -3.01 5.73 5.15
CA ALA A 110 -3.33 6.64 4.06
C ALA A 110 -2.30 7.78 3.93
N LYS A 111 -1.77 8.27 5.06
CA LYS A 111 -0.73 9.30 5.07
C LYS A 111 0.55 8.78 4.44
N ILE A 112 1.01 7.60 4.87
CA ILE A 112 2.23 6.99 4.34
C ILE A 112 2.07 6.73 2.84
N ASP A 113 0.90 6.27 2.39
CA ASP A 113 0.65 6.04 0.97
C ASP A 113 0.74 7.32 0.13
N ASN A 114 0.22 8.44 0.64
CA ASN A 114 0.30 9.73 -0.02
C ASN A 114 1.71 10.32 -0.02
N ASP A 115 2.41 10.25 1.11
CA ASP A 115 3.68 10.96 1.32
C ASP A 115 4.89 10.15 0.84
N THR A 116 4.83 8.82 0.97
CA THR A 116 5.94 7.90 0.68
C THR A 116 5.56 6.84 -0.34
N GLY A 117 4.36 6.27 -0.23
CA GLY A 117 3.88 5.17 -1.05
C GLY A 117 3.54 3.90 -0.27
N TRP A 118 2.71 3.04 -0.87
CA TRP A 118 2.25 1.78 -0.28
C TRP A 118 3.36 0.76 0.00
N HIS A 119 4.53 0.93 -0.63
CA HIS A 119 5.69 0.05 -0.44
C HIS A 119 6.31 0.22 0.95
N LYS A 120 6.10 1.36 1.64
CA LYS A 120 6.55 1.59 3.01
C LYS A 120 5.57 0.99 4.00
N SER A 121 6.05 0.16 4.93
CA SER A 121 5.24 -0.38 6.04
C SER A 121 4.80 0.70 7.04
N LEU A 122 3.74 0.43 7.80
CA LEU A 122 3.28 1.31 8.89
C LEU A 122 4.32 1.47 10.03
N SER A 123 5.22 0.50 10.19
CA SER A 123 6.19 0.45 11.29
C SER A 123 7.17 1.63 11.30
N ASN A 124 7.52 2.08 12.51
CA ASN A 124 8.45 3.16 12.82
C ASN A 124 8.03 4.55 12.30
N VAL A 125 6.73 4.76 12.03
CA VAL A 125 6.19 6.06 11.65
C VAL A 125 5.55 6.73 12.87
N GLY A 126 5.83 8.02 13.06
CA GLY A 126 5.28 8.81 14.15
C GLY A 126 3.77 8.99 14.04
N VAL A 127 3.07 8.83 15.16
CA VAL A 127 1.62 8.96 15.26
C VAL A 127 1.27 10.29 15.91
N ASN A 128 0.55 11.14 15.17
CA ASN A 128 0.14 12.45 15.67
C ASN A 128 -1.02 12.34 16.68
N GLY A 129 -1.09 13.27 17.63
CA GLY A 129 -2.24 13.42 18.53
C GLY A 129 -2.38 12.31 19.59
N VAL A 130 -1.34 11.50 19.81
CA VAL A 130 -1.34 10.44 20.83
C VAL A 130 -0.69 10.94 22.11
N THR A 131 -1.45 10.89 23.21
CA THR A 131 -0.98 11.28 24.56
C THR A 131 -0.62 10.08 25.43
N GLY A 132 -1.19 8.91 25.13
CA GLY A 132 -1.07 7.68 25.90
C GLY A 132 -1.47 6.45 25.11
N ILE A 133 -1.14 5.28 25.65
CA ILE A 133 -1.63 3.97 25.19
C ILE A 133 -2.50 3.37 26.29
N SER A 134 -3.51 2.58 25.91
CA SER A 134 -4.49 2.02 26.85
C SER A 134 -3.91 0.93 27.78
N ALA A 135 -2.80 0.32 27.38
CA ALA A 135 -2.02 -0.60 28.18
C ALA A 135 -0.54 -0.28 28.00
N ASP A 136 0.22 -0.27 29.09
CA ASP A 136 1.66 -0.05 29.03
C ASP A 136 2.34 -1.16 28.23
N VAL A 137 3.26 -0.77 27.35
CA VAL A 137 4.05 -1.68 26.52
C VAL A 137 5.51 -1.35 26.75
N PHE A 138 6.22 -2.25 27.43
CA PHE A 138 7.66 -2.11 27.56
C PHE A 138 8.34 -2.33 26.20
N TRP A 139 9.25 -1.43 25.85
CA TRP A 139 10.06 -1.49 24.64
C TRP A 139 11.47 -0.97 24.92
N ASP A 140 12.45 -1.64 24.33
CA ASP A 140 13.85 -1.26 24.31
C ASP A 140 14.43 -1.58 22.93
N LEU A 141 15.43 -0.80 22.50
CA LEU A 141 15.99 -0.93 21.15
C LEU A 141 16.88 -2.18 20.99
N GLN A 142 17.56 -2.60 22.06
CA GLN A 142 18.58 -3.65 22.01
C GLN A 142 18.10 -4.93 22.69
N ASN A 143 17.24 -4.83 23.69
CA ASN A 143 16.73 -5.96 24.45
C ASN A 143 15.52 -6.60 23.74
N SER A 144 15.61 -7.90 23.49
CA SER A 144 14.51 -8.69 22.91
C SER A 144 13.46 -9.11 23.93
N ALA A 145 13.74 -9.03 25.24
CA ALA A 145 12.80 -9.36 26.31
C ALA A 145 11.88 -8.16 26.60
N THR A 146 11.04 -7.80 25.63
CA THR A 146 10.12 -6.66 25.69
C THR A 146 8.69 -7.08 25.35
N ASP A 147 7.69 -6.38 25.89
CA ASP A 147 6.28 -6.63 25.58
C ASP A 147 6.00 -6.41 24.08
N ALA A 148 6.64 -5.38 23.52
CA ALA A 148 6.56 -5.11 22.10
C ALA A 148 7.08 -6.27 21.25
N ASN A 149 8.18 -6.91 21.64
CA ASN A 149 8.70 -8.06 20.92
C ASN A 149 7.80 -9.31 21.11
N LEU A 150 7.23 -9.51 22.29
CA LEU A 150 6.24 -10.56 22.53
C LEU A 150 5.02 -10.42 21.62
N LEU A 151 4.46 -9.22 21.50
CA LEU A 151 3.32 -8.94 20.61
C LEU A 151 3.69 -9.15 19.14
N ASN A 152 4.83 -8.61 18.70
CA ASN A 152 5.30 -8.77 17.33
C ASN A 152 5.60 -10.23 16.95
N SER A 153 6.08 -11.05 17.89
CA SER A 153 6.29 -12.49 17.67
C SER A 153 5.00 -13.27 17.39
N LYS A 154 3.84 -12.65 17.66
CA LYS A 154 2.50 -13.17 17.38
C LYS A 154 1.78 -12.36 16.30
N ASP A 155 2.54 -11.64 15.49
CA ASP A 155 2.05 -10.79 14.40
C ASP A 155 1.09 -9.68 14.85
N VAL A 156 1.20 -9.23 16.10
CA VAL A 156 0.44 -8.11 16.64
C VAL A 156 1.31 -6.86 16.68
N THR A 157 0.96 -5.90 15.82
CA THR A 157 1.58 -4.56 15.82
C THR A 157 1.16 -3.80 17.08
N THR A 158 2.09 -3.08 17.69
CA THR A 158 1.84 -2.27 18.89
C THR A 158 2.32 -0.83 18.73
N LEU A 159 2.11 0.02 19.74
CA LEU A 159 2.68 1.36 19.85
C LEU A 159 3.84 1.35 20.84
N ILE A 160 4.94 1.99 20.46
CA ILE A 160 6.09 2.24 21.34
C ILE A 160 6.26 3.75 21.53
N ARG A 161 7.01 4.13 22.56
CA ARG A 161 7.39 5.52 22.80
C ARG A 161 8.88 5.75 22.57
N LYS A 162 9.21 6.33 21.42
CA LYS A 162 10.56 6.80 21.06
C LYS A 162 10.43 8.00 20.14
N ASP A 163 10.88 9.17 20.61
CA ASP A 163 10.72 10.44 19.91
C ASP A 163 9.24 10.70 19.53
N GLY A 164 8.34 10.48 20.49
CA GLY A 164 6.88 10.42 20.28
C GLY A 164 6.35 8.99 20.24
N TYR A 165 5.06 8.82 19.96
CA TYR A 165 4.46 7.51 19.75
C TYR A 165 4.67 7.04 18.31
N ARG A 166 5.00 5.77 18.14
CA ARG A 166 5.24 5.15 16.83
C ARG A 166 4.63 3.77 16.80
N PHE A 167 4.05 3.38 15.66
CA PHE A 167 3.72 1.96 15.47
C PHE A 167 5.00 1.14 15.36
N TRP A 168 4.97 -0.05 15.93
CA TRP A 168 6.08 -0.98 15.98
C TRP A 168 5.59 -2.39 15.65
N GLY A 169 5.86 -2.77 14.41
CA GLY A 169 5.40 -4.01 13.81
C GLY A 169 5.06 -3.80 12.34
N SER A 170 5.54 -4.71 11.49
CA SER A 170 5.27 -4.70 10.05
C SER A 170 4.65 -5.99 9.53
N ARG A 171 4.46 -6.97 10.41
CA ARG A 171 3.92 -8.28 10.05
C ARG A 171 2.41 -8.25 9.90
N SER A 172 1.91 -9.12 9.02
CA SER A 172 0.49 -9.41 8.87
C SER A 172 0.16 -10.72 9.58
N CYS A 173 -1.12 -10.97 9.86
CA CYS A 173 -1.57 -12.25 10.42
C CYS A 173 -1.66 -13.38 9.36
N SER A 174 -0.98 -13.25 8.22
CA SER A 174 -0.99 -14.25 7.16
C SER A 174 -0.21 -15.49 7.57
N HIS A 175 -0.78 -16.68 7.32
CA HIS A 175 -0.06 -17.94 7.43
C HIS A 175 0.83 -18.24 6.22
N ASP A 176 0.61 -17.53 5.10
CA ASP A 176 1.47 -17.62 3.92
C ASP A 176 2.70 -16.72 4.10
N PRO A 177 3.93 -17.28 4.11
CA PRO A 177 5.16 -16.52 4.23
C PRO A 177 5.37 -15.47 3.14
N LEU A 178 4.78 -15.64 1.94
CA LEU A 178 4.84 -14.65 0.87
C LEU A 178 4.08 -13.36 1.20
N PHE A 179 3.19 -13.39 2.19
CA PHE A 179 2.40 -12.27 2.66
C PHE A 179 2.70 -11.91 4.12
N ALA A 180 3.86 -12.34 4.64
CA ALA A 180 4.25 -12.13 6.02
C ALA A 180 4.29 -10.64 6.43
N PHE A 181 4.55 -9.73 5.49
CA PHE A 181 4.57 -8.29 5.75
C PHE A 181 3.34 -7.57 5.19
N GLU A 182 2.87 -6.57 5.93
CA GLU A 182 1.75 -5.70 5.53
C GLU A 182 1.95 -5.10 4.13
N ASN A 183 3.15 -4.57 3.85
CA ASN A 183 3.44 -3.95 2.57
C ASN A 183 3.49 -4.97 1.40
N TYR A 184 3.72 -6.25 1.66
CA TYR A 184 3.72 -7.30 0.63
C TYR A 184 2.30 -7.57 0.15
N THR A 185 1.37 -7.76 1.10
CA THR A 185 -0.05 -7.91 0.83
C THR A 185 -0.60 -6.69 0.09
N ARG A 186 -0.23 -5.47 0.53
CA ARG A 186 -0.62 -4.23 -0.15
C ARG A 186 -0.07 -4.16 -1.57
N THR A 187 1.20 -4.52 -1.77
CA THR A 187 1.81 -4.53 -3.11
C THR A 187 1.06 -5.45 -4.05
N ALA A 188 0.69 -6.65 -3.59
CA ALA A 188 -0.07 -7.60 -4.39
C ALA A 188 -1.44 -7.05 -4.81
N GLN A 189 -2.19 -6.48 -3.87
CA GLN A 189 -3.51 -5.89 -4.12
C GLN A 189 -3.42 -4.72 -5.11
N VAL A 190 -2.48 -3.78 -4.87
CA VAL A 190 -2.31 -2.60 -5.74
C VAL A 190 -1.92 -3.01 -7.16
N LEU A 191 -1.04 -4.00 -7.32
CA LEU A 191 -0.69 -4.51 -8.63
C LEU A 191 -1.87 -5.18 -9.32
N ALA A 192 -2.61 -6.05 -8.63
CA ALA A 192 -3.77 -6.74 -9.19
C ALA A 192 -4.81 -5.74 -9.72
N ASP A 193 -5.18 -4.75 -8.91
CA ASP A 193 -6.17 -3.73 -9.30
C ASP A 193 -5.64 -2.82 -10.42
N THR A 194 -4.37 -2.40 -10.33
CA THR A 194 -3.71 -1.59 -11.37
C THR A 194 -3.70 -2.30 -12.73
N MET A 195 -3.38 -3.60 -12.76
CA MET A 195 -3.39 -4.35 -14.00
C MET A 195 -4.81 -4.60 -14.48
N ALA A 196 -5.76 -4.94 -13.61
CA ALA A 196 -7.14 -5.19 -14.01
C ALA A 196 -7.82 -3.95 -14.60
N GLU A 197 -7.80 -2.81 -13.88
CA GLU A 197 -8.48 -1.58 -14.30
C GLU A 197 -7.88 -1.02 -15.60
N ALA A 198 -6.57 -1.14 -15.78
CA ALA A 198 -5.88 -0.57 -16.93
C ALA A 198 -6.13 -1.32 -18.25
N HIS A 199 -6.67 -2.55 -18.21
CA HIS A 199 -6.87 -3.39 -19.39
C HIS A 199 -8.33 -3.51 -19.84
N MET A 200 -9.26 -2.72 -19.27
CA MET A 200 -10.65 -2.67 -19.73
C MET A 200 -10.78 -2.39 -21.24
N TRP A 201 -9.86 -1.61 -21.81
CA TRP A 201 -9.84 -1.30 -23.24
C TRP A 201 -9.60 -2.52 -24.14
N ALA A 202 -8.96 -3.57 -23.63
CA ALA A 202 -8.65 -4.78 -24.37
C ALA A 202 -9.83 -5.75 -24.42
N ASN A 203 -10.83 -5.55 -23.55
CA ASN A 203 -12.02 -6.40 -23.51
C ASN A 203 -12.78 -6.34 -24.84
N ASP A 204 -13.27 -7.48 -25.29
CA ASP A 204 -14.01 -7.69 -26.56
C ASP A 204 -13.26 -7.30 -27.85
N LYS A 205 -11.95 -7.02 -27.77
CA LYS A 205 -11.13 -6.83 -28.97
C LYS A 205 -10.82 -8.16 -29.66
N PRO A 206 -10.60 -8.14 -31.00
CA PRO A 206 -10.15 -9.34 -31.71
C PRO A 206 -8.85 -9.88 -31.11
N LEU A 207 -8.88 -11.14 -30.69
CA LEU A 207 -7.71 -11.83 -30.12
C LEU A 207 -6.68 -12.06 -31.23
N THR A 208 -5.67 -11.20 -31.29
CA THR A 208 -4.57 -11.25 -32.24
C THR A 208 -3.23 -11.28 -31.50
N PRO A 209 -2.17 -11.83 -32.11
CA PRO A 209 -0.83 -11.79 -31.50
C PRO A 209 -0.36 -10.37 -31.17
N SER A 210 -0.73 -9.37 -31.98
CA SER A 210 -0.42 -7.96 -31.70
C SER A 210 -1.10 -7.47 -30.42
N LEU A 211 -2.38 -7.80 -30.20
CA LEU A 211 -3.07 -7.43 -28.96
C LEU A 211 -2.37 -8.00 -27.72
N ALA A 212 -1.95 -9.27 -27.77
CA ALA A 212 -1.22 -9.89 -26.65
C ALA A 212 0.13 -9.19 -26.40
N LYS A 213 0.86 -8.83 -27.46
CA LYS A 213 2.11 -8.06 -27.35
C LYS A 213 1.89 -6.67 -26.75
N ASP A 214 0.89 -5.94 -27.21
CA ASP A 214 0.57 -4.60 -26.71
C ASP A 214 0.27 -4.63 -25.19
N ILE A 215 -0.48 -5.64 -24.74
CA ILE A 215 -0.77 -5.86 -23.30
C ILE A 215 0.53 -6.11 -22.53
N ILE A 216 1.35 -7.05 -22.99
CA ILE A 216 2.62 -7.41 -22.32
C ILE A 216 3.57 -6.21 -22.26
N GLU A 217 3.70 -5.45 -23.36
CA GLU A 217 4.55 -4.27 -23.42
C GLU A 217 4.05 -3.16 -22.49
N GLY A 218 2.73 -2.98 -22.38
CA GLY A 218 2.10 -2.07 -21.42
C GLY A 218 2.40 -2.45 -19.97
N ILE A 219 2.20 -3.72 -19.59
CA ILE A 219 2.49 -4.21 -18.24
C ILE A 219 3.98 -4.08 -17.93
N ARG A 220 4.86 -4.49 -18.84
CA ARG A 220 6.32 -4.35 -18.68
C ARG A 220 6.74 -2.89 -18.52
N ALA A 221 6.16 -1.97 -19.29
CA ALA A 221 6.42 -0.54 -19.13
C ALA A 221 6.05 -0.06 -17.72
N LYS A 222 4.90 -0.50 -17.19
CA LYS A 222 4.49 -0.17 -15.83
C LYS A 222 5.40 -0.77 -14.76
N MET A 223 5.81 -2.03 -14.90
CA MET A 223 6.73 -2.66 -13.96
C MET A 223 8.09 -1.95 -13.92
N ARG A 224 8.60 -1.51 -15.08
CA ARG A 224 9.82 -0.69 -15.15
C ARG A 224 9.66 0.66 -14.45
N GLU A 225 8.52 1.33 -14.64
CA GLU A 225 8.18 2.57 -13.93
C GLU A 225 8.18 2.36 -12.42
N LEU A 226 7.43 1.37 -11.91
CA LEU A 226 7.33 1.07 -10.49
C LEU A 226 8.68 0.70 -9.86
N LYS A 227 9.51 -0.05 -10.59
CA LYS A 227 10.90 -0.32 -10.18
C LYS A 227 11.73 0.95 -10.09
N SER A 228 11.67 1.81 -11.11
CA SER A 228 12.46 3.05 -11.14
C SER A 228 12.09 4.01 -10.00
N LEU A 229 10.81 3.98 -9.59
CA LEU A 229 10.28 4.73 -8.46
C LEU A 229 10.50 4.05 -7.10
N GLY A 230 11.07 2.84 -7.08
CA GLY A 230 11.34 2.10 -5.84
C GLY A 230 10.13 1.42 -5.19
N TYR A 231 9.00 1.31 -5.89
CA TYR A 231 7.82 0.58 -5.39
C TYR A 231 7.99 -0.94 -5.45
N LEU A 232 8.89 -1.42 -6.32
CA LEU A 232 9.22 -2.83 -6.50
C LEU A 232 10.74 -2.99 -6.62
N ILE A 233 11.25 -4.17 -6.24
CA ILE A 233 12.62 -4.56 -6.58
C ILE A 233 12.73 -4.88 -8.07
N ASN A 234 11.76 -5.66 -8.58
CA ASN A 234 11.64 -5.99 -9.99
C ASN A 234 10.25 -6.60 -10.29
N GLY A 235 9.95 -6.77 -11.57
CA GLY A 235 8.84 -7.59 -12.07
C GLY A 235 8.93 -7.72 -13.58
N ASP A 236 8.39 -8.79 -14.13
CA ASP A 236 8.27 -9.02 -15.56
C ASP A 236 6.88 -9.55 -15.95
N CYS A 237 6.57 -9.55 -17.24
CA CYS A 237 5.34 -10.04 -17.81
C CYS A 237 5.62 -10.75 -19.14
N TRP A 238 5.05 -11.92 -19.35
CA TRP A 238 5.33 -12.75 -20.52
C TRP A 238 4.10 -13.53 -20.99
N TYR A 239 4.22 -14.08 -22.18
CA TYR A 239 3.27 -15.04 -22.75
C TYR A 239 3.82 -16.45 -22.50
N ASP A 240 3.06 -17.32 -21.86
CA ASP A 240 3.40 -18.74 -21.74
C ASP A 240 2.60 -19.57 -22.77
N ASP A 241 3.34 -20.17 -23.70
CA ASP A 241 2.80 -21.03 -24.76
C ASP A 241 2.14 -22.31 -24.19
N ASN A 242 2.53 -22.74 -22.98
CA ASN A 242 2.02 -23.97 -22.37
C ASN A 242 0.58 -23.80 -21.86
N VAL A 243 0.24 -22.62 -21.33
CA VAL A 243 -1.10 -22.30 -20.83
C VAL A 243 -2.01 -21.72 -21.91
N ASN A 244 -1.41 -21.11 -22.95
CA ASN A 244 -2.12 -20.58 -24.10
C ASN A 244 -2.06 -21.54 -25.30
N ASP A 245 -2.47 -22.79 -25.09
CA ASP A 245 -2.63 -23.74 -26.19
C ASP A 245 -3.84 -23.37 -27.09
N LYS A 246 -4.16 -24.23 -28.06
CA LYS A 246 -5.25 -23.96 -29.03
C LYS A 246 -6.63 -23.85 -28.37
N ASN A 247 -6.88 -24.54 -27.27
CA ASN A 247 -8.20 -24.65 -26.66
C ASN A 247 -8.66 -23.35 -25.97
N PRO A 248 -7.90 -22.72 -25.05
CA PRO A 248 -8.30 -21.46 -24.44
C PRO A 248 -8.37 -20.33 -25.48
N LEU A 249 -7.42 -20.26 -26.42
CA LEU A 249 -7.43 -19.23 -27.46
C LEU A 249 -8.67 -19.34 -28.36
N LYS A 250 -9.06 -20.56 -28.77
CA LYS A 250 -10.29 -20.78 -29.55
C LYS A 250 -11.55 -20.42 -28.75
N ALA A 251 -11.50 -20.55 -27.42
CA ALA A 251 -12.56 -20.12 -26.52
C ALA A 251 -12.52 -18.60 -26.22
N GLY A 252 -11.63 -17.84 -26.86
CA GLY A 252 -11.49 -16.39 -26.63
C GLY A 252 -10.79 -16.03 -25.32
N ARG A 253 -10.07 -16.96 -24.71
CA ARG A 253 -9.33 -16.75 -23.46
C ARG A 253 -7.84 -16.60 -23.74
N LEU A 254 -7.25 -15.55 -23.19
CA LEU A 254 -5.83 -15.26 -23.21
C LEU A 254 -5.33 -15.19 -21.77
N PHE A 255 -4.28 -15.93 -21.46
CA PHE A 255 -3.57 -15.86 -20.20
C PHE A 255 -2.28 -15.07 -20.41
N ILE A 256 -2.03 -14.10 -19.52
CA ILE A 256 -0.80 -13.32 -19.50
C ILE A 256 -0.22 -13.49 -18.10
N ASP A 257 1.00 -14.03 -18.04
CA ASP A 257 1.69 -14.26 -16.78
C ASP A 257 2.53 -13.04 -16.43
N TYR A 258 2.58 -12.71 -15.15
CA TYR A 258 3.47 -11.69 -14.64
C TYR A 258 3.94 -12.03 -13.22
N ASP A 259 5.15 -11.61 -12.90
CA ASP A 259 5.74 -11.73 -11.58
C ASP A 259 6.12 -10.36 -11.01
N TYR A 260 6.40 -10.34 -9.71
CA TYR A 260 6.90 -9.16 -9.04
C TYR A 260 7.65 -9.55 -7.77
N THR A 261 8.58 -8.70 -7.35
CA THR A 261 9.25 -8.78 -6.06
C THR A 261 8.96 -7.50 -5.28
N PRO A 262 8.16 -7.57 -4.20
CA PRO A 262 7.88 -6.42 -3.34
C PRO A 262 9.14 -5.97 -2.60
N VAL A 263 9.16 -4.73 -2.11
CA VAL A 263 10.31 -4.20 -1.35
C VAL A 263 10.27 -4.70 0.09
N PRO A 264 11.27 -5.47 0.57
CA PRO A 264 11.32 -5.93 1.96
C PRO A 264 11.45 -4.76 2.95
N PRO A 265 10.63 -4.72 4.02
CA PRO A 265 10.97 -3.88 5.16
C PRO A 265 12.21 -4.43 5.86
N LEU A 266 13.13 -3.56 6.27
CA LEU A 266 14.27 -3.94 7.11
C LEU A 266 13.79 -4.12 8.56
N GLU A 267 13.20 -5.28 8.86
CA GLU A 267 12.62 -5.59 10.17
C GLU A 267 13.69 -5.83 11.25
N ASP A 268 14.80 -6.48 10.90
CA ASP A 268 15.92 -6.77 11.81
C ASP A 268 17.26 -6.37 11.18
N LEU A 269 18.09 -5.65 11.93
CA LEU A 269 19.41 -5.16 11.50
C LEU A 269 20.48 -5.54 12.55
N PRO A 270 21.02 -6.77 12.49
CA PRO A 270 22.11 -7.16 13.37
C PRO A 270 23.44 -6.51 12.94
N LEU A 271 24.00 -5.66 13.79
CA LEU A 271 25.35 -5.11 13.60
C LEU A 271 26.42 -6.04 14.18
N ARG A 272 27.33 -6.51 13.33
CA ARG A 272 28.41 -7.43 13.72
C ARG A 272 29.69 -6.67 14.05
N GLN A 273 29.79 -6.19 15.29
CA GLN A 273 30.98 -5.51 15.80
C GLN A 273 32.16 -6.48 15.95
N ARG A 274 33.37 -6.02 15.62
CA ARG A 274 34.63 -6.74 15.82
C ARG A 274 35.68 -5.79 16.39
N ILE A 275 36.41 -6.24 17.39
CA ILE A 275 37.64 -5.57 17.85
C ILE A 275 38.79 -6.11 17.00
N THR A 276 39.62 -5.22 16.46
CA THR A 276 40.73 -5.56 15.55
C THR A 276 41.94 -4.68 15.83
N ASP A 277 43.14 -5.25 15.75
CA ASP A 277 44.43 -4.57 15.84
C ASP A 277 45.01 -4.18 14.47
N ARG A 278 44.40 -4.62 13.36
CA ARG A 278 44.83 -4.31 11.97
C ARG A 278 45.12 -2.83 11.69
N HIS A 279 44.42 -1.92 12.36
CA HIS A 279 44.61 -0.48 12.19
C HIS A 279 45.81 0.08 12.96
N LEU A 280 46.42 -0.72 13.83
CA LEU A 280 47.65 -0.37 14.55
C LEU A 280 48.91 -0.69 13.74
N ALA A 281 48.81 -1.46 12.65
CA ALA A 281 49.97 -1.82 11.82
C ALA A 281 50.64 -0.58 11.19
N ASP A 282 49.83 0.38 10.75
CA ASP A 282 50.32 1.64 10.14
C ASP A 282 50.48 2.76 11.18
N PHE A 283 50.30 2.47 12.48
CA PHE A 283 50.33 3.49 13.53
C PHE A 283 51.67 4.24 13.56
N ALA A 284 52.78 3.52 13.45
CA ALA A 284 54.11 4.13 13.40
C ALA A 284 54.32 4.96 12.12
N ALA A 285 53.73 4.55 10.98
CA ALA A 285 53.81 5.31 9.73
C ALA A 285 52.98 6.60 9.80
N ALA A 286 51.79 6.55 10.40
CA ALA A 286 50.89 7.70 10.57
C ALA A 286 51.39 8.75 11.59
N VAL A 287 52.21 8.35 12.57
CA VAL A 287 52.83 9.28 13.53
C VAL A 287 54.02 10.03 12.93
N ASN A 288 54.72 9.43 11.95
CA ASN A 288 55.97 9.95 11.40
C ASN A 288 55.80 10.65 10.03
N SER A 289 54.57 10.78 9.52
CA SER A 289 54.22 11.56 8.32
C SER A 289 53.81 12.99 8.66
#